data_AF-A0A8H8U2X4-F1
#
_entry.id   AF-A0A8H8U2X4-F1
#
_cell.length_a   1.000
_cell.length_b   1.000
_cell.length_c   1.000
_cell.angle_alpha   90.00
_cell.angle_beta   90.00
_cell.angle_gamma   90.00
#
_symmetry.space_group_name_H-M   'P 1'
#
loop_
_entity.id
_entity.type
_entity.pdbx_description
1 polymer ?
#
loop_
_entity_poly.entity_id
_entity_poly.type
_entity_poly.pdbx_seq_one_letter_code
_entity_poly.pdbx_strand_id
1 'polypeptide(L)'
;MRQVQSNASDNEYQHALEVVFDPQNAYRRKSSLVASEAIPVPHMKNTECYVHALLEEQRNLGRSSTGALDNIAETLGEHRIANGEDSIVEPKTGCEEDSVLGQEDEQAWKERLQAKYQESTNGDSKSVTPKQTEPNEVHSRLLTKKQLSDMAWGVRELSKRLGSVRLKLKVKTVFLLTKAHDETLIWNTREVAKWLLSPDRQVRYTVWVENTMEANKKFDAKGLLEELEKEYTQKNGERDGDKKLEKRLRYWTNDMCRTRPHTFDFVVTLGGDGTVLYASWLFQRIVPPVLSFALGSLGFLTKFDYAEFQDILTKSFRDGVTISLRLRFEGTVMRSQKRKGSVLKEGESELEDGETDLSRDLVEELVGEEKEDERTHRPDGTYEILNDIIVDRGPNPTMSSTEIFGDDEYFTSVQADGLCIATPTGSTAYNLAAGGSLCHPENPVILVTAICAHTLSFRPIILPDTIVLRIGVPYDARASSWASFDGRERVELRPGDYVTISASRYPFANVMQRGRRSEDWVNSISGKLGWNTRQRQKQYKEWSV
;
A
#
# COMPACT_ATOMS: atom_id res chain seq x y z
N MET A 1 -19.04 -54.94 -50.87
CA MET A 1 -20.14 -54.04 -51.29
C MET A 1 -20.83 -53.57 -50.02
N ARG A 2 -20.91 -52.30 -49.63
CA ARG A 2 -20.76 -51.00 -50.27
C ARG A 2 -20.13 -50.03 -49.25
N GLN A 3 -19.37 -49.06 -49.75
CA GLN A 3 -18.93 -47.87 -49.02
C GLN A 3 -20.16 -47.10 -48.50
N VAL A 4 -20.08 -46.59 -47.26
CA VAL A 4 -20.94 -45.50 -46.79
C VAL A 4 -20.04 -44.29 -46.61
N GLN A 5 -20.26 -43.30 -47.46
CA GLN A 5 -19.57 -42.01 -47.47
C GLN A 5 -20.03 -41.15 -46.29
N SER A 6 -19.07 -40.38 -45.80
CA SER A 6 -19.18 -39.21 -44.94
C SER A 6 -20.22 -38.20 -45.44
N ASN A 7 -21.00 -37.64 -44.52
CA ASN A 7 -21.46 -36.26 -44.58
C ASN A 7 -21.54 -35.74 -43.13
N ALA A 8 -20.45 -35.11 -42.68
CA ALA A 8 -20.47 -34.22 -41.54
C ALA A 8 -21.07 -32.89 -42.01
N SER A 9 -22.15 -32.45 -41.40
CA SER A 9 -22.68 -31.11 -41.58
C SER A 9 -22.07 -30.19 -40.53
N ASP A 10 -21.03 -29.47 -40.93
CA ASP A 10 -20.45 -28.33 -40.21
C ASP A 10 -21.43 -27.15 -40.22
N ASN A 11 -22.33 -27.03 -39.22
CA ASN A 11 -23.11 -25.80 -39.07
C ASN A 11 -23.59 -25.46 -37.64
N GLU A 12 -22.99 -26.02 -36.58
CA GLU A 12 -23.41 -25.79 -35.19
C GLU A 12 -22.48 -24.87 -34.35
N TYR A 13 -21.51 -24.18 -34.95
CA TYR A 13 -20.56 -23.31 -34.23
C TYR A 13 -20.57 -21.85 -34.69
N GLN A 14 -21.74 -21.25 -34.86
CA GLN A 14 -21.88 -19.78 -35.06
C GLN A 14 -23.01 -19.15 -34.24
N HIS A 15 -23.23 -19.60 -33.00
CA HIS A 15 -23.92 -18.75 -32.02
C HIS A 15 -22.88 -17.82 -31.37
N ALA A 16 -22.73 -16.63 -31.95
CA ALA A 16 -22.09 -15.52 -31.28
C ALA A 16 -22.76 -15.32 -29.91
N LEU A 17 -21.98 -15.34 -28.84
CA LEU A 17 -22.45 -14.98 -27.50
C LEU A 17 -22.96 -13.53 -27.55
N GLU A 18 -24.28 -13.36 -27.59
CA GLU A 18 -24.90 -12.05 -27.45
C GLU A 18 -24.82 -11.66 -25.97
N VAL A 19 -23.86 -10.79 -25.65
CA VAL A 19 -23.77 -10.17 -24.32
C VAL A 19 -24.86 -9.10 -24.26
N VAL A 20 -26.02 -9.47 -23.72
CA VAL A 20 -27.10 -8.53 -23.44
C VAL A 20 -26.71 -7.73 -22.21
N PHE A 21 -26.38 -6.45 -22.40
CA PHE A 21 -26.25 -5.51 -21.29
C PHE A 21 -27.65 -5.05 -20.91
N ASP A 22 -28.11 -5.39 -19.71
CA ASP A 22 -29.38 -4.88 -19.18
C ASP A 22 -29.22 -3.36 -18.88
N PRO A 23 -29.92 -2.48 -19.61
CA PRO A 23 -29.83 -1.04 -19.39
C PRO A 23 -30.44 -0.59 -18.05
N GLN A 24 -31.11 -1.48 -17.30
CA GLN A 24 -31.64 -1.16 -15.97
C GLN A 24 -30.54 -1.04 -14.90
N ASN A 25 -29.30 -1.44 -15.19
CA ASN A 25 -28.23 -1.43 -14.20
C ASN A 25 -27.43 -0.11 -14.13
N ALA A 26 -28.02 1.00 -14.57
CA ALA A 26 -27.49 2.34 -14.36
C ALA A 26 -27.91 2.92 -12.99
N TYR A 27 -27.90 2.10 -11.94
CA TYR A 27 -28.18 2.54 -10.58
C TYR A 27 -27.08 3.51 -10.12
N ARG A 28 -27.43 4.79 -10.14
CA ARG A 28 -26.65 5.90 -9.62
C ARG A 28 -26.80 5.91 -8.09
N ARG A 29 -25.70 6.20 -7.38
CA ARG A 29 -25.47 5.86 -5.97
C ARG A 29 -25.63 7.09 -5.06
N LYS A 30 -26.38 7.00 -3.96
CA LYS A 30 -26.45 8.06 -2.92
C LYS A 30 -25.11 8.35 -2.22
N SER A 31 -24.28 7.32 -2.05
CA SER A 31 -23.04 7.38 -1.25
C SER A 31 -21.76 7.48 -2.07
N SER A 32 -21.86 7.43 -3.40
CA SER A 32 -20.68 7.47 -4.26
C SER A 32 -20.26 8.90 -4.53
N LEU A 33 -19.03 9.21 -4.18
CA LEU A 33 -18.39 10.47 -4.59
C LEU A 33 -17.93 10.43 -6.06
N VAL A 34 -18.28 9.36 -6.78
CA VAL A 34 -17.87 9.09 -8.16
C VAL A 34 -18.90 9.72 -9.09
N ALA A 35 -18.50 10.71 -9.89
CA ALA A 35 -19.33 11.26 -10.95
C ALA A 35 -19.55 10.22 -12.07
N SER A 36 -20.67 10.32 -12.81
CA SER A 36 -20.97 9.47 -13.98
C SER A 36 -19.92 9.60 -15.09
N GLU A 37 -19.27 10.75 -15.18
CA GLU A 37 -18.16 10.98 -16.08
C GLU A 37 -16.86 10.48 -15.45
N ALA A 38 -16.15 9.60 -16.16
CA ALA A 38 -14.83 9.16 -15.76
C ALA A 38 -13.93 10.40 -15.59
N ILE A 39 -13.60 10.75 -14.35
CA ILE A 39 -12.62 11.79 -14.08
C ILE A 39 -11.33 11.36 -14.81
N PRO A 40 -10.83 12.14 -15.77
CA PRO A 40 -9.53 11.87 -16.35
C PRO A 40 -8.53 11.95 -15.20
N VAL A 41 -7.98 10.80 -14.80
CA VAL A 41 -6.94 10.79 -13.76
C VAL A 41 -5.80 11.66 -14.29
N PRO A 42 -5.46 12.77 -13.63
CA PRO A 42 -4.44 13.68 -14.12
C PRO A 42 -3.13 12.93 -14.27
N HIS A 43 -2.45 13.20 -15.38
CA HIS A 43 -1.16 12.61 -15.73
C HIS A 43 -0.12 13.12 -14.72
N MET A 44 0.40 12.25 -13.85
CA MET A 44 1.40 12.65 -12.87
C MET A 44 2.79 12.58 -13.51
N LYS A 45 3.14 13.59 -14.33
CA LYS A 45 4.52 13.71 -14.79
C LYS A 45 5.43 14.04 -13.59
N ASN A 46 6.35 13.10 -13.29
CA ASN A 46 7.57 13.23 -12.48
C ASN A 46 7.56 12.94 -10.96
N THR A 47 6.66 12.10 -10.41
CA THR A 47 6.68 11.79 -8.95
C THR A 47 6.78 10.31 -8.55
N GLU A 48 7.08 9.39 -9.46
CA GLU A 48 6.92 7.96 -9.19
C GLU A 48 8.22 7.22 -8.85
N CYS A 49 8.18 6.33 -7.86
CA CYS A 49 9.28 5.38 -7.63
C CYS A 49 9.26 4.29 -8.72
N TYR A 50 10.39 3.62 -8.95
CA TYR A 50 10.57 2.70 -10.09
C TYR A 50 9.46 1.65 -10.28
N VAL A 51 8.94 1.09 -9.17
CA VAL A 51 7.85 0.09 -9.22
C VAL A 51 6.53 0.72 -9.66
N HIS A 52 6.27 1.97 -9.28
CA HIS A 52 5.07 2.71 -9.67
C HIS A 52 5.19 3.28 -11.08
N ALA A 53 6.38 3.72 -11.48
CA ALA A 53 6.67 4.08 -12.87
C ALA A 53 6.36 2.90 -13.83
N LEU A 54 6.69 1.66 -13.44
CA LEU A 54 6.32 0.47 -14.19
C LEU A 54 4.80 0.22 -14.21
N LEU A 55 4.08 0.52 -13.12
CA LEU A 55 2.61 0.46 -13.07
C LEU A 55 1.98 1.51 -14.00
N GLU A 56 2.52 2.73 -14.06
CA GLU A 56 2.01 3.82 -14.91
C GLU A 56 2.34 3.58 -16.40
N GLU A 57 3.51 3.03 -16.73
CA GLU A 57 3.90 2.70 -18.10
C GLU A 57 2.98 1.63 -18.73
N GLN A 58 2.59 0.60 -17.97
CA GLN A 58 1.60 -0.38 -18.42
C GLN A 58 0.21 0.23 -18.66
N ARG A 59 -0.18 1.22 -17.85
CA ARG A 59 -1.46 1.92 -18.03
C ARG A 59 -1.52 2.69 -19.34
N ASN A 60 -0.40 3.25 -19.79
CA ASN A 60 -0.31 3.96 -21.06
C ASN A 60 -0.40 3.00 -22.26
N LEU A 61 0.17 1.80 -22.15
CA LEU A 61 0.05 0.76 -23.18
C LEU A 61 -1.38 0.24 -23.35
N GLY A 62 -2.17 0.19 -22.28
CA GLY A 62 -3.59 -0.19 -22.34
C GLY A 62 -4.52 0.82 -23.03
N ARG A 63 -4.04 2.04 -23.35
CA ARG A 63 -4.79 3.06 -24.11
C ARG A 63 -4.50 3.05 -25.61
N SER A 64 -3.44 2.37 -26.04
CA SER A 64 -3.15 2.15 -27.46
C SER A 64 -3.62 0.75 -27.83
N SER A 65 -4.54 0.68 -28.78
CA SER A 65 -4.99 -0.57 -29.40
C SER A 65 -3.82 -1.51 -29.74
N THR A 66 -4.05 -2.79 -29.46
CA THR A 66 -3.42 -3.99 -30.01
C THR A 66 -2.71 -3.75 -31.35
N GLY A 67 -1.38 -3.85 -31.38
CA GLY A 67 -0.64 -3.79 -32.64
C GLY A 67 0.87 -3.56 -32.56
N ALA A 68 1.45 -3.26 -31.40
CA ALA A 68 2.88 -2.93 -31.30
C ALA A 68 3.71 -3.85 -30.39
N LEU A 69 3.13 -4.93 -29.84
CA LEU A 69 3.80 -5.78 -28.84
C LEU A 69 4.50 -7.03 -29.39
N ASP A 70 4.39 -7.33 -30.69
CA ASP A 70 5.20 -8.40 -31.31
C ASP A 70 6.65 -7.95 -31.57
N ASN A 71 6.90 -6.65 -31.75
CA ASN A 71 8.21 -6.14 -32.18
C ASN A 71 9.26 -6.01 -31.06
N ILE A 72 8.90 -6.14 -29.79
CA ILE A 72 9.86 -6.06 -28.66
C ILE A 72 10.37 -7.46 -28.28
N ALA A 73 9.55 -8.49 -28.47
CA ALA A 73 9.97 -9.88 -28.24
C ALA A 73 10.93 -10.38 -29.33
N GLU A 74 10.76 -9.91 -30.57
CA GLU A 74 11.65 -10.26 -31.69
C GLU A 74 13.01 -9.52 -31.63
N THR A 75 13.07 -8.26 -31.18
CA THR A 75 14.35 -7.52 -31.07
C THR A 75 15.30 -8.04 -29.99
N LEU A 76 14.80 -8.83 -29.03
CA LEU A 76 15.63 -9.50 -28.01
C LEU A 76 16.05 -10.92 -28.43
N GLY A 77 15.44 -11.48 -29.48
CA GLY A 77 15.73 -12.81 -30.02
C GLY A 77 16.82 -12.82 -31.09
N GLU A 78 16.95 -11.77 -31.92
CA GLU A 78 17.83 -11.79 -33.10
C GLU A 78 19.28 -11.36 -32.84
N HIS A 79 19.62 -10.82 -31.65
CA HIS A 79 21.00 -10.45 -31.31
C HIS A 79 21.85 -11.57 -30.68
N ARG A 80 21.43 -12.83 -30.81
CA ARG A 80 22.29 -14.00 -30.57
C ARG A 80 22.52 -14.73 -31.89
N ILE A 81 23.42 -14.21 -32.70
CA ILE A 81 24.37 -14.89 -33.61
C ILE A 81 24.80 -13.82 -34.65
N ALA A 82 26.01 -13.27 -34.48
CA ALA A 82 26.96 -12.90 -35.54
C ALA A 82 27.95 -11.83 -35.04
N ASN A 83 29.21 -12.25 -34.95
CA ASN A 83 30.49 -11.56 -35.17
C ASN A 83 30.69 -10.11 -34.68
N GLY A 84 31.80 -9.94 -33.95
CA GLY A 84 32.26 -8.66 -33.44
C GLY A 84 32.78 -7.68 -34.49
N GLU A 85 32.67 -6.41 -34.15
CA GLU A 85 33.69 -5.37 -34.28
C GLU A 85 33.20 -4.13 -33.50
N ASP A 86 34.14 -3.40 -32.92
CA ASP A 86 33.92 -2.21 -32.10
C ASP A 86 33.18 -1.10 -32.87
N SER A 87 32.20 -0.46 -32.23
CA SER A 87 31.82 0.91 -32.58
C SER A 87 31.41 1.71 -31.34
N ILE A 88 32.32 2.63 -31.00
CA ILE A 88 32.19 3.72 -30.04
C ILE A 88 31.08 4.67 -30.51
N VAL A 89 30.20 5.09 -29.60
CA VAL A 89 29.31 6.24 -29.83
C VAL A 89 29.86 7.43 -29.04
N GLU A 90 30.25 8.46 -29.78
CA GLU A 90 30.90 9.67 -29.29
C GLU A 90 29.97 10.55 -28.41
N PRO A 91 30.57 11.31 -27.46
CA PRO A 91 29.85 12.23 -26.59
C PRO A 91 29.59 13.57 -27.30
N LYS A 92 28.47 14.22 -26.97
CA LYS A 92 28.33 15.65 -27.26
C LYS A 92 29.16 16.45 -26.26
N THR A 93 30.24 17.06 -26.72
CA THR A 93 31.04 18.07 -26.01
C THR A 93 31.11 19.39 -26.79
N GLY A 94 31.09 20.47 -26.01
CA GLY A 94 31.68 21.79 -26.32
C GLY A 94 30.67 22.95 -26.25
N CYS A 95 30.89 24.09 -25.60
CA CYS A 95 31.93 24.64 -24.69
C CYS A 95 31.31 25.91 -24.05
N GLU A 96 31.40 26.09 -22.73
CA GLU A 96 32.19 27.13 -22.00
C GLU A 96 31.65 28.57 -22.05
N GLU A 97 31.15 29.06 -20.91
CA GLU A 97 31.76 30.19 -20.15
C GLU A 97 31.10 30.34 -18.76
N ASP A 98 31.89 30.87 -17.83
CA ASP A 98 31.75 30.84 -16.37
C ASP A 98 30.57 31.62 -15.76
N SER A 99 30.25 31.19 -14.53
CA SER A 99 29.68 31.93 -13.39
C SER A 99 28.19 31.77 -13.05
N VAL A 100 27.97 31.59 -11.73
CA VAL A 100 26.71 31.50 -10.95
C VAL A 100 26.19 30.08 -10.68
N LEU A 101 26.54 29.59 -9.48
CA LEU A 101 26.05 28.36 -8.85
C LEU A 101 24.68 28.59 -8.19
N GLY A 102 23.65 27.93 -8.73
CA GLY A 102 22.34 27.74 -8.11
C GLY A 102 21.45 26.87 -9.00
N GLN A 103 20.82 25.84 -8.43
CA GLN A 103 19.77 25.08 -9.10
C GLN A 103 18.57 26.03 -9.36
N GLU A 104 18.18 26.26 -10.62
CA GLU A 104 17.09 27.18 -11.01
C GLU A 104 15.77 26.87 -10.29
N ASP A 105 15.56 25.61 -9.96
CA ASP A 105 14.43 25.05 -9.21
C ASP A 105 14.43 25.45 -7.71
N GLU A 106 15.60 25.64 -7.10
CA GLU A 106 15.72 26.08 -5.70
C GLU A 106 15.50 27.61 -5.58
N GLN A 107 15.95 28.38 -6.57
CA GLN A 107 15.79 29.84 -6.60
C GLN A 107 14.35 30.23 -6.95
N ALA A 108 13.73 29.57 -7.93
CA ALA A 108 12.32 29.78 -8.27
C ALA A 108 11.36 29.46 -7.11
N TRP A 109 11.72 28.53 -6.22
CA TRP A 109 10.95 28.25 -5.00
C TRP A 109 11.12 29.35 -3.95
N LYS A 110 12.34 29.89 -3.76
CA LYS A 110 12.59 30.99 -2.82
C LYS A 110 11.88 32.28 -3.23
N GLU A 111 11.86 32.61 -4.52
CA GLU A 111 11.13 33.76 -5.06
C GLU A 111 9.61 33.61 -4.88
N ARG A 112 9.06 32.41 -5.13
CA ARG A 112 7.64 32.11 -4.88
C ARG A 112 7.27 32.19 -3.39
N LEU A 113 8.20 31.87 -2.50
CA LEU A 113 8.00 31.96 -1.05
C LEU A 113 8.01 33.42 -0.57
N GLN A 114 8.93 34.24 -1.09
CA GLN A 114 9.01 35.67 -0.78
C GLN A 114 7.80 36.46 -1.31
N ALA A 115 7.32 36.14 -2.52
CA ALA A 115 6.09 36.73 -3.07
C ALA A 115 4.87 36.44 -2.19
N LYS A 116 4.73 35.21 -1.69
CA LYS A 116 3.66 34.84 -0.74
C LYS A 116 3.79 35.51 0.63
N TYR A 117 5.02 35.75 1.10
CA TYR A 117 5.24 36.44 2.38
C TYR A 117 4.85 37.92 2.30
N GLN A 118 5.09 38.58 1.16
CA GLN A 118 4.71 39.98 0.95
C GLN A 118 3.19 40.17 0.80
N GLU A 119 2.47 39.24 0.19
CA GLU A 119 0.99 39.28 0.13
C GLU A 119 0.31 39.05 1.50
N SER A 120 1.02 38.46 2.47
CA SER A 120 0.46 38.14 3.80
C SER A 120 0.60 39.26 4.85
N THR A 121 1.20 40.41 4.50
CA THR A 121 1.42 41.53 5.45
C THR A 121 0.42 42.68 5.35
N ASN A 122 -0.54 42.64 4.41
CA ASN A 122 -1.62 43.62 4.30
C ASN A 122 -3.00 42.93 4.29
N GLY A 123 -3.59 42.69 5.46
CA GLY A 123 -4.99 42.27 5.58
C GLY A 123 -5.33 41.53 6.87
N ASP A 124 -6.06 42.22 7.73
CA ASP A 124 -6.56 41.90 9.08
C ASP A 124 -6.77 40.44 9.54
N SER A 125 -6.41 40.25 10.80
CA SER A 125 -6.47 39.07 11.66
C SER A 125 -7.88 38.45 11.84
N LYS A 126 -8.08 37.21 11.37
CA LYS A 126 -8.99 36.22 11.99
C LYS A 126 -8.41 34.80 11.85
N SER A 127 -8.43 34.05 12.94
CA SER A 127 -7.89 32.70 13.09
C SER A 127 -8.56 31.69 12.16
N VAL A 128 -7.78 31.09 11.27
CA VAL A 128 -8.20 30.01 10.35
C VAL A 128 -7.37 28.76 10.64
N THR A 129 -8.05 27.68 11.01
CA THR A 129 -7.50 26.32 11.12
C THR A 129 -7.06 25.81 9.75
N PRO A 130 -5.97 25.02 9.64
CA PRO A 130 -5.40 24.65 8.36
C PRO A 130 -6.27 23.60 7.65
N LYS A 131 -7.07 24.04 6.66
CA LYS A 131 -7.59 23.17 5.60
C LYS A 131 -6.44 22.86 4.64
N GLN A 132 -5.86 21.67 4.71
CA GLN A 132 -5.05 21.12 3.63
C GLN A 132 -5.98 20.40 2.65
N THR A 133 -6.39 21.11 1.61
CA THR A 133 -6.91 20.50 0.38
C THR A 133 -5.67 20.24 -0.48
N GLU A 134 -5.13 19.02 -0.43
CA GLU A 134 -4.03 18.58 -1.31
C GLU A 134 -4.52 18.59 -2.77
N PRO A 135 -3.80 19.21 -3.72
CA PRO A 135 -4.21 19.25 -5.12
C PRO A 135 -3.87 17.91 -5.82
N ASN A 136 -4.86 17.29 -6.49
CA ASN A 136 -4.74 16.12 -7.38
C ASN A 136 -4.61 14.70 -6.77
N GLU A 137 -5.21 14.40 -5.63
CA GLU A 137 -5.32 13.02 -5.14
C GLU A 137 -6.57 12.29 -5.66
N VAL A 138 -6.38 11.30 -6.55
CA VAL A 138 -7.47 10.38 -6.93
C VAL A 138 -7.47 9.19 -5.96
N HIS A 139 -8.34 9.30 -4.95
CA HIS A 139 -8.64 8.23 -4.00
C HIS A 139 -9.48 7.11 -4.67
N SER A 140 -9.32 5.87 -4.22
CA SER A 140 -10.07 4.71 -4.72
C SER A 140 -11.58 4.88 -4.56
N ARG A 141 -12.02 5.61 -3.52
CA ARG A 141 -13.43 6.02 -3.33
C ARG A 141 -14.02 6.90 -4.44
N LEU A 142 -13.18 7.53 -5.26
CA LEU A 142 -13.57 8.36 -6.41
C LEU A 142 -13.57 7.57 -7.72
N LEU A 143 -13.26 6.27 -7.68
CA LEU A 143 -13.23 5.40 -8.85
C LEU A 143 -14.52 4.58 -8.97
N THR A 144 -14.94 4.37 -10.22
CA THR A 144 -16.03 3.44 -10.54
C THR A 144 -15.63 1.99 -10.25
N LYS A 145 -16.62 1.10 -10.05
CA LYS A 145 -16.37 -0.34 -9.86
C LYS A 145 -15.54 -0.95 -11.00
N LYS A 146 -15.79 -0.51 -12.24
CA LYS A 146 -14.99 -0.90 -13.41
C LYS A 146 -13.53 -0.46 -13.27
N GLN A 147 -13.29 0.82 -12.94
CA GLN A 147 -11.92 1.34 -12.75
C GLN A 147 -11.17 0.66 -11.59
N LEU A 148 -11.86 0.33 -10.49
CA LEU A 148 -11.28 -0.45 -9.39
C LEU A 148 -10.91 -1.87 -9.84
N SER A 149 -11.77 -2.51 -10.62
CA SER A 149 -11.52 -3.85 -11.16
C SER A 149 -10.33 -3.86 -12.13
N ASP A 150 -10.26 -2.86 -13.02
CA ASP A 150 -9.16 -2.68 -13.98
C ASP A 150 -7.84 -2.43 -13.23
N MET A 151 -7.87 -1.59 -12.19
CA MET A 151 -6.71 -1.31 -11.34
C MET A 151 -6.23 -2.58 -10.61
N ALA A 152 -7.15 -3.31 -9.96
CA ALA A 152 -6.82 -4.56 -9.29
C ALA A 152 -6.24 -5.58 -10.28
N TRP A 153 -6.73 -5.62 -11.51
CA TRP A 153 -6.17 -6.50 -12.55
C TRP A 153 -4.76 -6.08 -12.99
N GLY A 154 -4.52 -4.79 -13.21
CA GLY A 154 -3.18 -4.27 -13.55
C GLY A 154 -2.14 -4.56 -12.46
N VAL A 155 -2.50 -4.35 -11.19
CA VAL A 155 -1.61 -4.67 -10.05
C VAL A 155 -1.32 -6.17 -10.00
N ARG A 156 -2.31 -7.02 -10.27
CA ARG A 156 -2.13 -8.48 -10.30
C ARG A 156 -1.22 -8.94 -11.43
N GLU A 157 -1.39 -8.38 -12.63
CA GLU A 157 -0.53 -8.70 -13.76
C GLU A 157 0.93 -8.31 -13.48
N LEU A 158 1.13 -7.10 -12.95
CA LEU A 158 2.46 -6.64 -12.58
C LEU A 158 3.07 -7.47 -11.44
N SER A 159 2.29 -7.88 -10.44
CA SER A 159 2.76 -8.79 -9.37
C SER A 159 3.23 -10.14 -9.92
N LYS A 160 2.56 -10.69 -10.94
CA LYS A 160 3.00 -11.91 -11.62
C LYS A 160 4.30 -11.72 -12.37
N ARG A 161 4.47 -10.61 -13.09
CA ARG A 161 5.69 -10.27 -13.84
C ARG A 161 6.88 -9.97 -12.93
N LEU A 162 6.70 -9.13 -11.90
CA LEU A 162 7.77 -8.77 -10.96
C LEU A 162 8.25 -9.97 -10.13
N GLY A 163 7.37 -10.92 -9.85
CA GLY A 163 7.75 -12.13 -9.12
C GLY A 163 8.63 -13.10 -9.90
N SER A 164 8.64 -13.04 -11.23
CA SER A 164 9.49 -13.89 -12.09
C SER A 164 10.76 -13.19 -12.58
N VAL A 165 10.83 -11.86 -12.45
CA VAL A 165 11.94 -11.03 -12.94
C VAL A 165 12.83 -10.59 -11.78
N ARG A 166 14.14 -10.47 -12.07
CA ARG A 166 15.10 -9.85 -11.15
C ARG A 166 15.30 -8.39 -11.54
N LEU A 167 14.98 -7.48 -10.63
CA LEU A 167 15.11 -6.05 -10.83
C LEU A 167 16.47 -5.57 -10.32
N LYS A 168 17.27 -4.98 -11.21
CA LYS A 168 18.52 -4.31 -10.84
C LYS A 168 18.24 -2.83 -10.59
N LEU A 169 18.07 -2.47 -9.33
CA LEU A 169 17.79 -1.10 -8.90
C LEU A 169 19.09 -0.29 -8.80
N LYS A 170 19.10 0.93 -9.33
CA LYS A 170 20.21 1.89 -9.13
C LYS A 170 20.01 2.61 -7.79
N VAL A 171 20.31 1.92 -6.70
CA VAL A 171 20.13 2.47 -5.35
C VAL A 171 21.19 3.53 -5.06
N LYS A 172 20.78 4.76 -4.74
CA LYS A 172 21.66 5.83 -4.22
C LYS A 172 21.25 6.23 -2.81
N THR A 173 19.95 6.31 -2.53
CA THR A 173 19.41 6.65 -1.22
C THR A 173 18.83 5.43 -0.53
N VAL A 174 19.32 5.15 0.68
CA VAL A 174 18.86 4.03 1.51
C VAL A 174 18.18 4.57 2.75
N PHE A 175 16.95 4.15 3.00
CA PHE A 175 16.17 4.48 4.18
C PHE A 175 16.29 3.36 5.22
N LEU A 176 16.82 3.67 6.39
CA LEU A 176 16.91 2.74 7.51
C LEU A 176 15.75 2.97 8.49
N LEU A 177 15.00 1.91 8.75
CA LEU A 177 13.90 1.91 9.71
C LEU A 177 14.15 0.89 10.82
N THR A 178 14.17 1.36 12.07
CA THR A 178 14.41 0.51 13.23
C THR A 178 13.47 0.88 14.37
N LYS A 179 13.30 -0.03 15.35
CA LYS A 179 12.53 0.29 16.56
C LYS A 179 13.36 1.20 17.46
N ALA A 180 13.05 2.49 17.51
CA ALA A 180 13.82 3.51 18.23
C ALA A 180 13.99 3.25 19.74
N HIS A 181 13.10 2.45 20.36
CA HIS A 181 13.15 2.14 21.79
C HIS A 181 14.00 0.91 22.14
N ASP A 182 14.47 0.16 21.15
CA ASP A 182 15.29 -1.03 21.39
C ASP A 182 16.77 -0.69 21.23
N GLU A 183 17.49 -0.68 22.35
CA GLU A 183 18.89 -0.31 22.39
C GLU A 183 19.80 -1.22 21.55
N THR A 184 19.45 -2.51 21.44
CA THR A 184 20.22 -3.46 20.63
C THR A 184 20.09 -3.15 19.15
N LEU A 185 18.90 -2.73 18.73
CA LEU A 185 18.64 -2.36 17.34
C LEU A 185 19.35 -1.08 16.96
N ILE A 186 19.44 -0.09 17.87
CA ILE A 186 20.15 1.16 17.59
C ILE A 186 21.63 0.89 17.24
N TRP A 187 22.27 -0.02 17.98
CA TRP A 187 23.63 -0.45 17.68
C TRP A 187 23.71 -1.12 16.30
N ASN A 188 22.78 -2.02 15.99
CA ASN A 188 22.71 -2.68 14.69
C ASN A 188 22.44 -1.70 13.54
N THR A 189 21.62 -0.66 13.76
CA THR A 189 21.42 0.43 12.80
C THR A 189 22.72 1.17 12.51
N ARG A 190 23.51 1.46 13.56
CA ARG A 190 24.81 2.10 13.43
C ARG A 190 25.76 1.25 12.58
N GLU A 191 25.82 -0.06 12.82
CA GLU A 191 26.66 -0.98 12.05
C GLU A 191 26.25 -1.05 10.57
N VAL A 192 24.95 -1.11 10.29
CA VAL A 192 24.44 -1.08 8.90
C VAL A 192 24.75 0.28 8.24
N ALA A 193 24.54 1.39 8.95
CA ALA A 193 24.87 2.73 8.45
C ALA A 193 26.37 2.87 8.16
N LYS A 194 27.23 2.43 9.07
CA LYS A 194 28.69 2.38 8.90
C LYS A 194 29.06 1.58 7.65
N TRP A 195 28.50 0.38 7.51
CA TRP A 195 28.77 -0.49 6.37
C TRP A 195 28.34 0.14 5.04
N LEU A 196 27.17 0.79 4.98
CA LEU A 196 26.68 1.50 3.79
C LEU A 196 27.52 2.73 3.45
N LEU A 197 28.06 3.42 4.45
CA LEU A 197 28.89 4.61 4.26
C LEU A 197 30.38 4.29 4.02
N SER A 198 30.80 3.03 4.21
CA SER A 198 32.19 2.59 4.07
C SER A 198 32.81 2.91 2.69
N PRO A 199 34.13 3.17 2.62
CA PRO A 199 34.84 3.42 1.36
C PRO A 199 34.89 2.22 0.42
N ASP A 200 34.66 1.01 0.94
CA ASP A 200 34.68 -0.24 0.16
C ASP A 200 33.49 -0.41 -0.77
N ARG A 201 32.53 0.50 -0.72
CA ARG A 201 31.35 0.48 -1.59
C ARG A 201 31.67 1.14 -2.94
N GLN A 202 31.32 0.44 -4.02
CA GLN A 202 31.44 0.97 -5.38
C GLN A 202 30.55 2.19 -5.63
N VAL A 203 29.46 2.33 -4.87
CA VAL A 203 28.51 3.44 -4.97
C VAL A 203 28.53 4.24 -3.67
N ARG A 204 28.60 5.57 -3.79
CA ARG A 204 28.49 6.48 -2.63
C ARG A 204 27.01 6.61 -2.21
N TYR A 205 26.56 5.74 -1.31
CA TYR A 205 25.21 5.77 -0.78
C TYR A 205 24.97 6.97 0.16
N THR A 206 23.74 7.49 0.14
CA THR A 206 23.19 8.41 1.16
C THR A 206 22.27 7.62 2.07
N VAL A 207 22.53 7.63 3.36
CA VAL A 207 21.80 6.84 4.36
C VAL A 207 20.90 7.77 5.16
N TRP A 208 19.62 7.44 5.20
CA TRP A 208 18.61 8.15 5.98
C TRP A 208 18.28 7.35 7.24
N VAL A 209 18.44 7.95 8.41
CA VAL A 209 18.07 7.39 9.71
C VAL A 209 17.01 8.26 10.38
N GLU A 210 16.31 7.75 11.39
CA GLU A 210 15.28 8.51 12.08
C GLU A 210 15.88 9.74 12.79
N ASN A 211 15.18 10.87 12.77
CA ASN A 211 15.64 12.10 13.44
C ASN A 211 15.95 11.94 14.93
N THR A 212 15.30 11.00 15.61
CA THR A 212 15.56 10.69 17.02
C THR A 212 16.96 10.09 17.25
N MET A 213 17.60 9.57 16.21
CA MET A 213 18.95 8.97 16.29
C MET A 213 20.07 10.01 16.32
N GLU A 214 19.83 11.24 15.88
CA GLU A 214 20.86 12.30 15.84
C GLU A 214 21.40 12.61 17.24
N ALA A 215 20.49 12.73 18.22
CA ALA A 215 20.84 13.02 19.60
C ALA A 215 21.15 11.76 20.44
N ASN A 216 21.08 10.57 19.85
CA ASN A 216 21.17 9.32 20.59
C ASN A 216 22.62 8.91 20.86
N LYS A 217 22.97 8.74 22.14
CA LYS A 217 24.32 8.37 22.59
C LYS A 217 24.80 7.01 22.09
N LYS A 218 23.89 6.05 21.85
CA LYS A 218 24.26 4.70 21.38
C LYS A 218 24.50 4.65 19.88
N PHE A 219 23.77 5.49 19.14
CA PHE A 219 24.01 5.64 17.71
C PHE A 219 25.32 6.41 17.46
N ASP A 220 25.58 7.43 18.29
CA ASP A 220 26.79 8.26 18.26
C ASP A 220 27.14 8.72 16.84
N ALA A 221 26.27 9.56 16.27
CA ALA A 221 26.41 10.04 14.90
C ALA A 221 27.77 10.74 14.66
N LYS A 222 28.27 11.47 15.68
CA LYS A 222 29.56 12.16 15.59
C LYS A 222 30.72 11.17 15.58
N GLY A 223 30.76 10.23 16.53
CA GLY A 223 31.80 9.20 16.56
C GLY A 223 31.78 8.30 15.32
N LEU A 224 30.60 7.99 14.78
CA LEU A 224 30.45 7.26 13.52
C LEU A 224 31.11 7.99 12.33
N LEU A 225 30.89 9.31 12.22
CA LEU A 225 31.49 10.12 11.16
C LEU A 225 33.02 10.22 11.32
N GLU A 226 33.51 10.43 12.54
CA GLU A 226 34.96 10.47 12.83
C GLU A 226 35.66 9.14 12.53
N GLU A 227 35.03 8.00 12.84
CA GLU A 227 35.55 6.67 12.50
C GLU A 227 35.65 6.48 10.98
N LEU A 228 34.61 6.86 10.25
CA LEU A 228 34.58 6.74 8.80
C LEU A 228 35.61 7.66 8.14
N GLU A 229 35.74 8.91 8.58
CA GLU A 229 36.75 9.84 8.07
C GLU A 229 38.17 9.24 8.18
N LYS A 230 38.50 8.62 9.32
CA LYS A 230 39.78 7.92 9.49
C LYS A 230 39.95 6.77 8.47
N GLU A 231 38.90 5.97 8.24
CA GLU A 231 38.93 4.88 7.25
C GLU A 231 39.12 5.40 5.81
N TYR A 232 38.49 6.53 5.45
CA TYR A 232 38.66 7.15 4.13
C TYR A 232 40.08 7.71 3.94
N THR A 233 40.62 8.40 4.95
CA THR A 233 41.97 8.97 4.90
C THR A 233 43.05 7.89 4.79
N GLN A 234 42.86 6.76 5.48
CA GLN A 234 43.79 5.62 5.41
C GLN A 234 43.80 4.92 4.04
N LYS A 235 42.66 4.82 3.34
CA LYS A 235 42.56 4.06 2.08
C LYS A 235 42.80 4.89 0.83
N ASN A 236 42.31 6.12 0.77
CA ASN A 236 42.30 6.90 -0.48
C ASN A 236 43.35 8.01 -0.54
N GLY A 237 44.10 8.25 0.55
CA GLY A 237 44.95 9.43 0.66
C GLY A 237 44.14 10.73 0.67
N GLU A 238 44.76 11.84 1.06
CA GLU A 238 44.17 13.16 1.34
C GLU A 238 43.46 13.88 0.16
N ARG A 239 43.13 13.18 -0.93
CA ARG A 239 42.55 13.77 -2.15
C ARG A 239 41.25 13.08 -2.53
N ASP A 240 40.18 13.38 -1.79
CA ASP A 240 38.84 13.74 -2.31
C ASP A 240 37.76 13.67 -1.19
N GLY A 241 37.66 14.75 -0.40
CA GLY A 241 36.34 15.23 0.04
C GLY A 241 35.92 15.09 1.51
N ASP A 242 36.68 15.66 2.44
CA ASP A 242 36.29 15.93 3.85
C ASP A 242 34.91 16.62 4.00
N LYS A 243 34.37 17.26 2.96
CA LYS A 243 33.13 18.05 3.04
C LYS A 243 31.86 17.34 2.57
N LYS A 244 31.90 16.03 2.29
CA LYS A 244 30.75 15.30 1.73
C LYS A 244 30.18 14.19 2.62
N LEU A 245 30.86 13.75 3.68
CA LEU A 245 30.37 12.63 4.50
C LEU A 245 29.17 13.03 5.38
N GLU A 246 29.25 14.20 6.02
CA GLU A 246 28.12 14.78 6.78
C GLU A 246 26.86 14.95 5.92
N LYS A 247 27.01 15.22 4.62
CA LYS A 247 25.87 15.36 3.69
C LYS A 247 25.24 14.03 3.28
N ARG A 248 25.91 12.91 3.56
CA ARG A 248 25.48 11.54 3.22
C ARG A 248 24.73 10.84 4.34
N LEU A 249 24.98 11.20 5.60
CA LEU A 249 24.15 10.78 6.72
C LEU A 249 23.03 11.81 6.92
N ARG A 250 21.78 11.41 6.70
CA ARG A 250 20.63 12.31 6.77
C ARG A 250 19.56 11.78 7.71
N TYR A 251 18.70 12.68 8.15
CA TYR A 251 17.65 12.38 9.11
C TYR A 251 16.27 12.54 8.49
N TRP A 252 15.44 11.50 8.58
CA TRP A 252 14.07 11.52 8.07
C TRP A 252 13.06 11.83 9.18
N THR A 253 11.92 12.41 8.78
CA THR A 253 10.77 12.70 9.64
C THR A 253 9.51 12.05 9.06
N ASN A 254 8.50 11.85 9.89
CA ASN A 254 7.23 11.22 9.46
C ASN A 254 6.55 12.00 8.31
N ASP A 255 6.64 13.33 8.34
CA ASP A 255 6.06 14.19 7.31
C ASP A 255 6.76 14.01 5.95
N MET A 256 8.08 13.85 5.95
CA MET A 256 8.87 13.62 4.74
C MET A 256 8.49 12.31 4.04
N CYS A 257 8.21 11.25 4.81
CA CYS A 257 7.77 9.96 4.25
C CYS A 257 6.41 10.07 3.55
N ARG A 258 5.52 10.94 4.04
CA ARG A 258 4.19 11.18 3.46
C ARG A 258 4.25 12.08 2.22
N THR A 259 5.02 13.16 2.28
CA THR A 259 5.05 14.18 1.23
C THR A 259 6.03 13.88 0.10
N ARG A 260 7.18 13.24 0.40
CA ARG A 260 8.28 13.02 -0.55
C ARG A 260 8.82 11.58 -0.57
N PRO A 261 7.97 10.56 -0.80
CA PRO A 261 8.40 9.16 -0.84
C PRO A 261 9.43 8.86 -1.93
N HIS A 262 9.45 9.65 -3.01
CA HIS A 262 10.41 9.54 -4.12
C HIS A 262 11.87 9.83 -3.74
N THR A 263 12.11 10.38 -2.55
CA THR A 263 13.47 10.66 -2.06
C THR A 263 14.24 9.37 -1.75
N PHE A 264 13.53 8.25 -1.55
CA PHE A 264 14.09 6.99 -1.09
C PHE A 264 14.01 5.93 -2.19
N ASP A 265 15.16 5.41 -2.60
CA ASP A 265 15.23 4.35 -3.62
C ASP A 265 14.99 2.96 -3.04
N PHE A 266 15.40 2.76 -1.77
CA PHE A 266 15.39 1.44 -1.12
C PHE A 266 15.21 1.57 0.39
N VAL A 267 14.36 0.74 0.97
CA VAL A 267 14.06 0.73 2.41
C VAL A 267 14.63 -0.54 3.04
N VAL A 268 15.37 -0.40 4.13
CA VAL A 268 15.87 -1.50 4.96
C VAL A 268 15.27 -1.39 6.35
N THR A 269 14.58 -2.43 6.79
CA THR A 269 13.97 -2.47 8.13
C THR A 269 14.73 -3.44 9.03
N LEU A 270 15.10 -3.01 10.24
CA LEU A 270 15.68 -3.88 11.28
C LEU A 270 14.65 -4.06 12.41
N GLY A 271 14.14 -5.28 12.58
CA GLY A 271 13.24 -5.61 13.68
C GLY A 271 12.32 -6.81 13.37
N GLY A 272 11.07 -6.71 13.79
CA GLY A 272 10.04 -7.74 13.55
C GLY A 272 8.96 -7.29 12.57
N ASP A 273 7.86 -8.05 12.50
CA ASP A 273 6.73 -7.74 11.62
C ASP A 273 6.12 -6.35 11.91
N GLY A 274 6.09 -5.93 13.19
CA GLY A 274 5.63 -4.59 13.57
C GLY A 274 6.47 -3.44 12.99
N THR A 275 7.75 -3.66 12.69
CA THR A 275 8.60 -2.68 11.99
C THR A 275 8.22 -2.58 10.51
N VAL A 276 7.84 -3.69 9.89
CA VAL A 276 7.36 -3.71 8.49
C VAL A 276 6.00 -3.03 8.38
N LEU A 277 5.09 -3.27 9.34
CA LEU A 277 3.83 -2.52 9.43
C LEU A 277 4.08 -1.03 9.62
N TYR A 278 5.12 -0.66 10.38
CA TYR A 278 5.49 0.75 10.50
C TYR A 278 5.93 1.34 9.16
N ALA A 279 6.72 0.60 8.37
CA ALA A 279 7.11 1.05 7.04
C ALA A 279 5.88 1.31 6.16
N SER A 280 4.91 0.40 6.15
CA SER A 280 3.64 0.61 5.42
C SER A 280 2.91 1.85 5.91
N TRP A 281 2.87 2.08 7.24
CA TRP A 281 2.24 3.25 7.84
C TRP A 281 2.91 4.58 7.47
N LEU A 282 4.25 4.61 7.40
CA LEU A 282 4.99 5.81 7.01
C LEU A 282 4.72 6.19 5.55
N PHE A 283 4.58 5.20 4.67
CA PHE A 283 4.35 5.38 3.24
C PHE A 283 2.87 5.17 2.88
N GLN A 284 2.03 6.16 3.20
CA GLN A 284 0.59 6.19 2.86
C GLN A 284 0.29 6.39 1.36
N ARG A 285 1.31 6.30 0.49
CA ARG A 285 1.17 6.34 -0.97
C ARG A 285 2.13 5.30 -1.56
N ILE A 286 3.06 5.74 -2.40
CA ILE A 286 4.09 4.93 -3.03
C ILE A 286 5.06 4.38 -1.98
N VAL A 287 5.26 3.06 -1.98
CA VAL A 287 6.19 2.36 -1.10
C VAL A 287 7.42 1.94 -1.91
N PRO A 288 8.64 2.42 -1.57
CA PRO A 288 9.87 1.90 -2.15
C PRO A 288 10.08 0.42 -1.80
N PRO A 289 10.90 -0.34 -2.55
CA PRO A 289 11.20 -1.73 -2.22
C PRO A 289 11.74 -1.89 -0.79
N VAL A 290 11.07 -2.72 0.00
CA VAL A 290 11.37 -2.94 1.43
C VAL A 290 12.08 -4.27 1.64
N LEU A 291 13.29 -4.23 2.19
CA LEU A 291 14.05 -5.39 2.62
C LEU A 291 14.05 -5.46 4.15
N SER A 292 13.58 -6.58 4.69
CA SER A 292 13.32 -6.70 6.13
C SER A 292 14.17 -7.76 6.82
N PHE A 293 15.06 -7.31 7.70
CA PHE A 293 15.88 -8.15 8.56
C PHE A 293 15.17 -8.47 9.88
N ALA A 294 15.12 -9.75 10.21
CA ALA A 294 14.70 -10.27 11.49
C ALA A 294 15.87 -10.20 12.49
N LEU A 295 15.59 -9.67 13.69
CA LEU A 295 16.51 -9.73 14.82
C LEU A 295 15.83 -10.55 15.93
N GLY A 296 16.11 -11.85 15.97
CA GLY A 296 15.43 -12.83 16.79
C GLY A 296 14.75 -13.91 15.94
N SER A 297 13.54 -14.32 16.32
CA SER A 297 12.77 -15.25 15.50
C SER A 297 12.30 -14.58 14.19
N LEU A 298 12.41 -15.29 13.07
CA LEU A 298 11.86 -14.81 11.80
C LEU A 298 10.34 -14.63 11.94
N GLY A 299 9.83 -13.48 11.50
CA GLY A 299 8.41 -13.13 11.44
C GLY A 299 7.83 -13.37 10.04
N PHE A 300 6.51 -13.31 9.85
CA PHE A 300 5.88 -13.58 8.55
C PHE A 300 6.28 -12.58 7.44
N LEU A 301 6.68 -11.37 7.84
CA LEU A 301 7.11 -10.30 6.95
C LEU A 301 8.63 -10.15 6.91
N THR A 302 9.33 -10.48 8.02
CA THR A 302 10.80 -10.43 8.09
C THR A 302 11.44 -11.72 7.57
N LYS A 303 12.09 -11.62 6.40
CA LYS A 303 12.58 -12.79 5.64
C LYS A 303 14.08 -13.03 5.72
N PHE A 304 14.84 -12.03 6.15
CA PHE A 304 16.30 -12.07 6.11
C PHE A 304 16.86 -12.13 7.52
N ASP A 305 17.87 -12.96 7.76
CA ASP A 305 18.60 -12.93 9.02
C ASP A 305 19.56 -11.73 9.03
N TYR A 306 19.54 -10.96 10.12
CA TYR A 306 20.48 -9.87 10.32
C TYR A 306 21.94 -10.34 10.37
N ALA A 307 22.22 -11.57 10.84
CA ALA A 307 23.60 -12.08 10.90
C ALA A 307 24.31 -12.07 9.53
N GLU A 308 23.55 -12.16 8.44
CA GLU A 308 24.04 -12.22 7.06
C GLU A 308 23.85 -10.90 6.29
N PHE A 309 23.57 -9.78 6.97
CA PHE A 309 23.13 -8.54 6.33
C PHE A 309 24.10 -8.02 5.25
N GLN A 310 25.41 -8.14 5.47
CA GLN A 310 26.44 -7.64 4.56
C GLN A 310 26.41 -8.37 3.22
N ASP A 311 26.31 -9.70 3.26
CA ASP A 311 26.23 -10.54 2.07
C ASP A 311 24.91 -10.32 1.34
N ILE A 312 23.80 -10.28 2.09
CA ILE A 312 22.45 -10.06 1.55
C ILE A 312 22.35 -8.71 0.83
N LEU A 313 22.81 -7.62 1.44
CA LEU A 313 22.77 -6.28 0.82
C LEU A 313 23.72 -6.20 -0.38
N THR A 314 24.93 -6.76 -0.28
CA THR A 314 25.88 -6.79 -1.41
C THR A 314 25.28 -7.50 -2.62
N LYS A 315 24.73 -8.70 -2.40
CA LYS A 315 24.05 -9.50 -3.42
C LYS A 315 22.84 -8.78 -3.99
N SER A 316 22.04 -8.13 -3.15
CA SER A 316 20.84 -7.40 -3.56
C SER A 316 21.15 -6.21 -4.46
N PHE A 317 22.16 -5.41 -4.12
CA PHE A 317 22.54 -4.25 -4.93
C PHE A 317 23.32 -4.61 -6.19
N ARG A 318 24.16 -5.67 -6.17
CA ARG A 318 24.96 -6.09 -7.32
C ARG A 318 24.14 -6.83 -8.39
N ASP A 319 23.43 -7.88 -7.97
CA ASP A 319 22.78 -8.81 -8.90
C ASP A 319 21.28 -8.52 -9.07
N GLY A 320 20.72 -7.59 -8.29
CA GLY A 320 19.30 -7.26 -8.29
C GLY A 320 18.46 -8.13 -7.35
N VAL A 321 17.25 -7.65 -7.10
CA VAL A 321 16.26 -8.17 -6.15
C VAL A 321 15.01 -8.70 -6.86
N THR A 322 14.35 -9.68 -6.25
CA THR A 322 13.00 -10.09 -6.65
C THR A 322 12.00 -9.42 -5.71
N ILE A 323 10.95 -8.82 -6.27
CA ILE A 323 9.94 -8.08 -5.50
C ILE A 323 8.63 -8.85 -5.54
N SER A 324 8.03 -9.07 -4.37
CA SER A 324 6.65 -9.53 -4.24
C SER A 324 5.78 -8.38 -3.80
N LEU A 325 4.73 -8.11 -4.56
CA LEU A 325 3.71 -7.13 -4.20
C LEU A 325 2.68 -7.77 -3.28
N ARG A 326 2.42 -7.11 -2.14
CA ARG A 326 1.36 -7.49 -1.20
C ARG A 326 0.21 -6.49 -1.30
N LEU A 327 -1.02 -7.02 -1.29
CA LEU A 327 -2.24 -6.21 -1.27
C LEU A 327 -2.25 -5.31 -0.03
N ARG A 328 -2.66 -4.06 -0.22
CA ARG A 328 -3.06 -3.14 0.84
C ARG A 328 -4.53 -2.75 0.66
N PHE A 329 -5.18 -2.34 1.74
CA PHE A 329 -6.48 -1.69 1.67
C PHE A 329 -6.34 -0.17 1.71
N GLU A 330 -7.19 0.51 0.94
CA GLU A 330 -7.52 1.90 1.16
C GLU A 330 -8.79 1.94 2.04
N GLY A 331 -8.64 2.36 3.30
CA GLY A 331 -9.73 2.55 4.25
C GLY A 331 -10.08 4.02 4.40
N THR A 332 -11.33 4.41 4.11
CA THR A 332 -11.81 5.79 4.28
C THR A 332 -12.92 5.86 5.31
N VAL A 333 -12.75 6.71 6.32
CA VAL A 333 -13.81 7.01 7.31
C VAL A 333 -14.78 8.02 6.72
N MET A 334 -16.06 7.66 6.72
CA MET A 334 -17.17 8.45 6.20
C MET A 334 -18.07 8.88 7.36
N ARG A 335 -18.25 10.19 7.49
CA ARG A 335 -19.03 10.81 8.56
C ARG A 335 -20.42 11.18 8.08
N SER A 336 -21.43 10.82 8.87
CA SER A 336 -22.81 11.21 8.61
C SER A 336 -22.94 12.73 8.67
N GLN A 337 -23.63 13.30 7.68
CA GLN A 337 -24.01 14.71 7.64
C GLN A 337 -25.47 14.84 8.01
N LYS A 338 -25.80 15.88 8.80
CA LYS A 338 -27.20 16.25 9.01
C LYS A 338 -27.75 16.83 7.72
N ARG A 339 -28.92 16.35 7.29
CA ARG A 339 -29.64 16.98 6.17
C ARG A 339 -29.98 18.41 6.56
N LYS A 340 -29.73 19.37 5.66
CA LYS A 340 -30.28 20.72 5.86
C LYS A 340 -31.78 20.59 5.65
N GLY A 341 -32.56 20.75 6.71
CA GLY A 341 -34.02 20.71 6.63
C GLY A 341 -34.48 21.60 5.47
N SER A 342 -35.39 21.07 4.66
CA SER A 342 -36.15 21.82 3.67
C SER A 342 -36.59 23.12 4.34
N VAL A 343 -36.11 24.26 3.82
CA VAL A 343 -36.57 25.58 4.25
C VAL A 343 -38.09 25.57 4.15
N LEU A 344 -38.75 25.69 5.30
CA LEU A 344 -40.18 25.84 5.45
C LEU A 344 -40.68 26.81 4.39
N LYS A 345 -41.61 26.37 3.53
CA LYS A 345 -42.49 27.31 2.83
C LYS A 345 -43.20 28.11 3.91
N GLU A 346 -42.95 29.41 3.97
CA GLU A 346 -43.68 30.32 4.84
C GLU A 346 -45.18 30.20 4.55
N GLY A 347 -45.93 29.81 5.58
CA GLY A 347 -47.38 29.85 5.60
C GLY A 347 -48.03 28.48 5.63
N GLU A 348 -47.88 27.76 6.74
CA GLU A 348 -48.99 27.03 7.38
C GLU A 348 -48.57 26.53 8.77
N SER A 349 -49.22 27.10 9.78
CA SER A 349 -49.41 26.67 11.18
C SER A 349 -48.33 25.83 11.88
N GLU A 350 -47.83 26.40 12.99
CA GLU A 350 -47.23 25.71 14.13
C GLU A 350 -48.07 24.49 14.55
N LEU A 351 -47.61 23.31 14.14
CA LEU A 351 -48.02 22.02 14.70
C LEU A 351 -46.73 21.26 15.04
N GLU A 352 -46.52 21.10 16.34
CA GLU A 352 -45.69 20.10 17.02
C GLU A 352 -44.30 19.79 16.41
N ASP A 353 -43.25 20.28 17.08
CA ASP A 353 -41.84 19.89 16.95
C ASP A 353 -41.61 18.40 17.35
N GLY A 354 -42.29 17.46 16.68
CA GLY A 354 -42.35 16.05 17.09
C GLY A 354 -42.26 14.97 16.01
N GLU A 355 -42.56 15.22 14.74
CA GLU A 355 -42.82 14.11 13.78
C GLU A 355 -42.33 14.33 12.32
N THR A 356 -41.08 14.76 12.09
CA THR A 356 -40.45 14.56 10.76
C THR A 356 -38.96 14.16 10.80
N ASP A 357 -38.49 13.55 11.90
CA ASP A 357 -37.29 12.72 11.84
C ASP A 357 -37.75 11.31 11.42
N LEU A 358 -38.05 11.13 10.13
CA LEU A 358 -38.12 9.78 9.56
C LEU A 358 -36.85 9.06 10.00
N SER A 359 -36.99 7.99 10.78
CA SER A 359 -35.87 7.27 11.39
C SER A 359 -34.81 6.99 10.33
N ARG A 360 -33.69 7.72 10.38
CA ARG A 360 -32.65 7.58 9.37
C ARG A 360 -32.18 6.13 9.38
N ASP A 361 -32.21 5.49 8.23
CA ASP A 361 -31.72 4.13 8.05
C ASP A 361 -30.45 4.17 7.20
N LEU A 362 -29.39 3.56 7.71
CA LEU A 362 -28.11 3.50 7.02
C LEU A 362 -28.21 2.61 5.77
N VAL A 363 -29.05 1.58 5.80
CA VAL A 363 -29.29 0.72 4.64
C VAL A 363 -29.91 1.52 3.49
N GLU A 364 -30.94 2.33 3.76
CA GLU A 364 -31.56 3.19 2.74
C GLU A 364 -30.63 4.30 2.23
N GLU A 365 -29.73 4.81 3.09
CA GLU A 365 -28.73 5.83 2.72
C GLU A 365 -27.60 5.26 1.86
N LEU A 366 -27.22 3.99 2.03
CA LEU A 366 -26.12 3.36 1.30
C LEU A 366 -26.56 2.53 0.08
N VAL A 367 -27.69 1.83 0.17
CA VAL A 367 -28.19 0.86 -0.82
C VAL A 367 -29.48 1.32 -1.53
N GLY A 368 -30.24 2.26 -0.95
CA GLY A 368 -31.53 2.68 -1.51
C GLY A 368 -31.44 3.57 -2.76
N GLU A 369 -32.56 3.69 -3.50
CA GLU A 369 -32.69 4.46 -4.75
C GLU A 369 -32.41 5.97 -4.57
N GLU A 370 -31.55 6.55 -5.43
CA GLU A 370 -31.07 7.94 -5.35
C GLU A 370 -32.18 9.00 -5.43
N LYS A 371 -32.08 10.03 -4.58
CA LYS A 371 -32.77 11.31 -4.73
C LYS A 371 -31.72 12.36 -5.06
N GLU A 372 -31.96 13.19 -6.07
CA GLU A 372 -30.93 13.92 -6.83
C GLU A 372 -30.04 14.92 -6.05
N ASP A 373 -30.32 15.25 -4.77
CA ASP A 373 -29.74 16.44 -4.13
C ASP A 373 -29.08 16.29 -2.74
N GLU A 374 -28.90 15.09 -2.17
CA GLU A 374 -28.35 14.98 -0.79
C GLU A 374 -27.14 14.04 -0.67
N ARG A 375 -25.93 14.63 -0.63
CA ARG A 375 -24.75 13.93 -0.09
C ARG A 375 -24.96 13.69 1.40
N THR A 376 -25.17 12.43 1.78
CA THR A 376 -25.45 12.04 3.17
C THR A 376 -24.19 11.99 4.03
N HIS A 377 -23.00 11.83 3.42
CA HIS A 377 -21.75 11.62 4.13
C HIS A 377 -20.57 12.43 3.57
N ARG A 378 -19.57 12.70 4.41
CA ARG A 378 -18.28 13.29 4.01
C ARG A 378 -17.10 12.43 4.45
N PRO A 379 -15.99 12.43 3.70
CA PRO A 379 -14.74 11.82 4.16
C PRO A 379 -14.14 12.60 5.34
N ASP A 380 -13.52 11.90 6.28
CA ASP A 380 -12.79 12.48 7.42
C ASP A 380 -11.31 12.09 7.43
N GLY A 381 -10.97 10.91 6.92
CA GLY A 381 -9.59 10.45 6.74
C GLY A 381 -9.50 9.20 5.87
N THR A 382 -8.38 9.05 5.17
CA THR A 382 -8.06 7.90 4.32
C THR A 382 -6.71 7.31 4.72
N TYR A 383 -6.64 5.98 4.83
CA TYR A 383 -5.48 5.26 5.33
C TYR A 383 -5.15 4.05 4.45
N GLU A 384 -3.86 3.80 4.27
CA GLU A 384 -3.31 2.65 3.55
C GLU A 384 -2.86 1.57 4.53
N ILE A 385 -3.48 0.39 4.43
CA ILE A 385 -3.45 -0.67 5.46
C ILE A 385 -2.88 -1.95 4.89
N LEU A 386 -1.88 -2.56 5.54
CA LEU A 386 -1.25 -3.79 5.06
C LEU A 386 -1.90 -5.06 5.62
N ASN A 387 -2.29 -5.09 6.88
CA ASN A 387 -2.85 -6.27 7.51
C ASN A 387 -4.37 -6.20 7.57
N ASP A 388 -4.92 -5.35 8.43
CA ASP A 388 -6.33 -5.42 8.78
C ASP A 388 -6.92 -4.09 9.25
N ILE A 389 -8.22 -3.96 8.99
CA ILE A 389 -9.11 -2.93 9.52
C ILE A 389 -10.05 -3.62 10.49
N ILE A 390 -10.07 -3.16 11.74
CA ILE A 390 -10.87 -3.74 12.81
C ILE A 390 -11.94 -2.72 13.21
N VAL A 391 -13.21 -3.11 13.18
CA VAL A 391 -14.29 -2.31 13.75
C VAL A 391 -14.77 -2.99 15.02
N ASP A 392 -14.47 -2.42 16.19
CA ASP A 392 -14.76 -3.01 17.50
C ASP A 392 -15.65 -2.11 18.38
N ARG A 393 -16.24 -2.69 19.42
CA ARG A 393 -17.06 -1.96 20.42
C ARG A 393 -16.26 -0.96 21.26
N GLY A 394 -14.93 -1.06 21.26
CA GLY A 394 -14.04 -0.27 22.07
C GLY A 394 -14.25 -0.38 23.58
N PRO A 395 -14.23 0.74 24.31
CA PRO A 395 -14.37 0.72 25.76
C PRO A 395 -15.80 0.38 26.20
N ASN A 396 -16.76 0.35 25.27
CA ASN A 396 -18.16 0.14 25.59
C ASN A 396 -18.39 -1.30 26.10
N PRO A 397 -19.10 -1.49 27.23
CA PRO A 397 -19.34 -2.82 27.80
C PRO A 397 -20.39 -3.63 27.01
N THR A 398 -21.23 -2.95 26.23
CA THR A 398 -22.22 -3.58 25.36
C THR A 398 -21.58 -4.06 24.05
N MET A 399 -22.11 -5.13 23.46
CA MET A 399 -21.72 -5.57 22.12
C MET A 399 -21.90 -4.46 21.09
N SER A 400 -21.02 -4.42 20.08
CA SER A 400 -21.15 -3.52 18.94
C SER A 400 -22.28 -4.02 18.03
N SER A 401 -23.04 -3.08 17.45
CA SER A 401 -23.95 -3.34 16.34
C SER A 401 -23.34 -2.70 15.11
N THR A 402 -23.08 -3.50 14.07
CA THR A 402 -22.47 -3.03 12.83
C THR A 402 -23.17 -3.65 11.63
N GLU A 403 -23.24 -2.92 10.53
CA GLU A 403 -23.84 -3.39 9.27
C GLU A 403 -22.77 -3.52 8.21
N ILE A 404 -22.77 -4.65 7.50
CA ILE A 404 -21.83 -4.93 6.41
C ILE A 404 -22.56 -4.77 5.09
N PHE A 405 -21.95 -4.00 4.19
CA PHE A 405 -22.39 -3.82 2.82
C PHE A 405 -21.27 -4.21 1.87
N GLY A 406 -21.60 -4.94 0.81
CA GLY A 406 -20.69 -5.27 -0.28
C GLY A 406 -21.21 -4.69 -1.58
N ASP A 407 -20.42 -3.82 -2.21
CA ASP A 407 -20.84 -3.03 -3.38
C ASP A 407 -22.19 -2.32 -3.14
N ASP A 408 -23.26 -2.81 -3.74
CA ASP A 408 -24.60 -2.23 -3.68
C ASP A 408 -25.58 -3.21 -2.98
N GLU A 409 -25.07 -4.13 -2.17
CA GLU A 409 -25.85 -5.13 -1.43
C GLU A 409 -25.60 -5.04 0.08
N TYR A 410 -26.68 -5.11 0.86
CA TYR A 410 -26.61 -5.32 2.29
C TYR A 410 -26.36 -6.80 2.57
N PHE A 411 -25.28 -7.12 3.28
CA PHE A 411 -24.92 -8.50 3.59
C PHE A 411 -25.61 -8.97 4.87
N THR A 412 -25.32 -8.31 5.98
CA THR A 412 -25.90 -8.65 7.29
C THR A 412 -25.55 -7.58 8.32
N SER A 413 -26.37 -7.54 9.38
CA SER A 413 -26.03 -6.93 10.65
C SER A 413 -25.22 -7.92 11.49
N VAL A 414 -24.20 -7.44 12.18
CA VAL A 414 -23.33 -8.19 13.07
C VAL A 414 -23.40 -7.59 14.46
N GLN A 415 -23.77 -8.44 15.41
CA GLN A 415 -23.70 -8.17 16.84
C GLN A 415 -22.54 -8.98 17.43
N ALA A 416 -21.45 -8.30 17.79
CA ALA A 416 -20.19 -8.93 18.17
C ALA A 416 -19.33 -7.99 19.04
N ASP A 417 -18.20 -8.49 19.54
CA ASP A 417 -17.16 -7.61 20.06
C ASP A 417 -16.59 -6.72 18.94
N GLY A 418 -16.56 -7.25 17.72
CA GLY A 418 -16.20 -6.49 16.52
C GLY A 418 -16.13 -7.34 15.25
N LEU A 419 -15.58 -6.74 14.21
CA LEU A 419 -15.37 -7.33 12.90
C LEU A 419 -13.94 -7.03 12.42
N CYS A 420 -13.25 -8.04 11.90
CA CYS A 420 -11.92 -7.94 11.33
C CYS A 420 -11.99 -8.13 9.81
N ILE A 421 -11.52 -7.13 9.07
CA ILE A 421 -11.35 -7.17 7.62
C ILE A 421 -9.86 -7.23 7.32
N ALA A 422 -9.39 -8.36 6.84
CA ALA A 422 -7.96 -8.62 6.68
C ALA A 422 -7.58 -8.84 5.21
N THR A 423 -6.40 -8.36 4.85
CA THR A 423 -5.72 -8.74 3.62
C THR A 423 -5.22 -10.18 3.75
N PRO A 424 -4.79 -10.82 2.64
CA PRO A 424 -4.13 -12.12 2.70
C PRO A 424 -2.87 -12.11 3.58
N THR A 425 -2.18 -10.97 3.63
CA THR A 425 -1.01 -10.76 4.50
C THR A 425 -1.44 -10.70 5.97
N GLY A 426 -2.53 -10.00 6.28
CA GLY A 426 -3.14 -9.95 7.61
C GLY A 426 -3.79 -11.25 8.07
N SER A 427 -3.95 -12.25 7.19
CA SER A 427 -4.58 -13.54 7.54
C SER A 427 -3.88 -14.28 8.68
N THR A 428 -2.57 -14.07 8.85
CA THR A 428 -1.73 -14.61 9.94
C THR A 428 -1.65 -13.71 11.18
N ALA A 429 -2.30 -12.54 11.14
CA ALA A 429 -2.29 -11.55 12.23
C ALA A 429 -3.57 -11.70 13.09
N TYR A 430 -4.31 -10.61 13.32
CA TYR A 430 -5.46 -10.64 14.23
C TYR A 430 -6.60 -11.51 13.69
N ASN A 431 -6.75 -11.59 12.37
CA ASN A 431 -7.67 -12.52 11.71
C ASN A 431 -7.50 -13.98 12.18
N LEU A 432 -6.25 -14.46 12.30
CA LEU A 432 -6.00 -15.82 12.77
C LEU A 432 -6.46 -16.01 14.21
N ALA A 433 -6.22 -15.02 15.07
CA ALA A 433 -6.65 -15.04 16.47
C ALA A 433 -8.17 -15.02 16.62
N ALA A 434 -8.88 -14.34 15.71
CA ALA A 434 -10.33 -14.31 15.64
C ALA A 434 -10.96 -15.59 15.03
N GLY A 435 -10.15 -16.58 14.62
CA GLY A 435 -10.62 -17.84 14.04
C GLY A 435 -10.79 -17.80 12.51
N GLY A 436 -10.26 -16.79 11.85
CA GLY A 436 -10.20 -16.69 10.40
C GLY A 436 -9.21 -17.67 9.76
N SER A 437 -9.39 -17.96 8.47
CA SER A 437 -8.52 -18.88 7.73
C SER A 437 -7.17 -18.27 7.36
N LEU A 438 -6.14 -19.11 7.28
CA LEU A 438 -4.84 -18.74 6.69
C LEU A 438 -4.98 -18.58 5.18
N CYS A 439 -4.41 -17.51 4.63
CA CYS A 439 -4.44 -17.22 3.20
C CYS A 439 -3.03 -17.01 2.65
N HIS A 440 -2.80 -17.46 1.41
CA HIS A 440 -1.53 -17.20 0.72
C HIS A 440 -1.47 -15.72 0.29
N PRO A 441 -0.35 -14.99 0.49
CA PRO A 441 -0.25 -13.55 0.21
C PRO A 441 -0.54 -13.12 -1.24
N GLU A 442 -0.46 -14.05 -2.19
CA GLU A 442 -0.73 -13.81 -3.62
C GLU A 442 -2.20 -13.96 -4.01
N ASN A 443 -3.04 -14.47 -3.11
CA ASN A 443 -4.46 -14.65 -3.40
C ASN A 443 -5.14 -13.28 -3.38
N PRO A 444 -5.85 -12.88 -4.45
CA PRO A 444 -6.50 -11.56 -4.53
C PRO A 444 -7.85 -11.58 -3.81
N VAL A 445 -7.84 -11.63 -2.48
CA VAL A 445 -9.03 -11.79 -1.65
C VAL A 445 -9.04 -10.87 -0.44
N ILE A 446 -10.24 -10.60 0.07
CA ILE A 446 -10.51 -9.95 1.35
C ILE A 446 -11.06 -10.99 2.30
N LEU A 447 -10.54 -11.05 3.53
CA LEU A 447 -11.06 -11.92 4.58
C LEU A 447 -11.94 -11.12 5.52
N VAL A 448 -13.11 -11.66 5.86
CA VAL A 448 -14.07 -11.06 6.79
C VAL A 448 -14.32 -12.04 7.93
N THR A 449 -13.90 -11.67 9.14
CA THR A 449 -13.97 -12.53 10.33
C THR A 449 -14.59 -11.75 11.48
N ALA A 450 -15.68 -12.25 12.06
CA ALA A 450 -16.25 -11.63 13.25
C ALA A 450 -15.46 -11.99 14.51
N ILE A 451 -15.34 -11.04 15.43
CA ILE A 451 -14.64 -11.19 16.71
C ILE A 451 -15.71 -11.46 17.77
N CYS A 452 -15.73 -12.68 18.33
CA CYS A 452 -16.69 -13.09 19.38
C CYS A 452 -18.16 -12.74 19.02
N ALA A 453 -18.62 -13.14 17.83
CA ALA A 453 -19.98 -12.87 17.38
C ALA A 453 -21.03 -13.54 18.28
N HIS A 454 -22.10 -12.80 18.59
CA HIS A 454 -23.26 -13.30 19.32
C HIS A 454 -24.23 -14.04 18.38
N THR A 455 -23.69 -14.96 17.59
CA THR A 455 -24.43 -15.85 16.69
C THR A 455 -23.64 -17.13 16.45
N LEU A 456 -24.34 -18.25 16.26
CA LEU A 456 -23.73 -19.55 15.98
C LEU A 456 -23.39 -19.76 14.50
N SER A 457 -23.89 -18.90 13.61
CA SER A 457 -23.83 -19.09 12.15
C SER A 457 -22.83 -18.20 11.43
N PHE A 458 -22.25 -17.19 12.10
CA PHE A 458 -21.27 -16.31 11.45
C PHE A 458 -19.93 -17.04 11.30
N ARG A 459 -19.71 -17.63 10.12
CA ARG A 459 -18.43 -18.21 9.73
C ARG A 459 -17.59 -17.17 8.98
N PRO A 460 -16.25 -17.21 9.07
CA PRO A 460 -15.39 -16.35 8.27
C PRO A 460 -15.70 -16.45 6.77
N ILE A 461 -15.75 -15.32 6.08
CA ILE A 461 -16.08 -15.22 4.66
C ILE A 461 -14.85 -14.71 3.90
N ILE A 462 -14.64 -15.23 2.69
CA ILE A 462 -13.59 -14.79 1.77
C ILE A 462 -14.27 -14.17 0.56
N LEU A 463 -13.93 -12.93 0.26
CA LEU A 463 -14.50 -12.12 -0.81
C LEU A 463 -13.43 -11.76 -1.84
N PRO A 464 -13.79 -11.45 -3.10
CA PRO A 464 -12.83 -10.97 -4.09
C PRO A 464 -12.26 -9.60 -3.70
N ASP A 465 -11.02 -9.29 -4.08
CA ASP A 465 -10.37 -7.98 -3.84
C ASP A 465 -10.98 -6.79 -4.61
N THR A 466 -11.87 -7.07 -5.57
CA THR A 466 -12.55 -6.07 -6.40
C THR A 466 -13.82 -5.50 -5.76
N ILE A 467 -14.33 -6.11 -4.69
CA ILE A 467 -15.52 -5.64 -3.98
C ILE A 467 -15.18 -4.41 -3.14
N VAL A 468 -16.10 -3.44 -3.08
CA VAL A 468 -16.03 -2.33 -2.13
C VAL A 468 -16.86 -2.69 -0.90
N LEU A 469 -16.19 -2.92 0.22
CA LEU A 469 -16.86 -3.19 1.50
C LEU A 469 -17.14 -1.88 2.23
N ARG A 470 -18.31 -1.79 2.86
CA ARG A 470 -18.62 -0.73 3.82
C ARG A 470 -19.06 -1.35 5.13
N ILE A 471 -18.51 -0.86 6.23
CA ILE A 471 -18.91 -1.27 7.58
C ILE A 471 -19.43 -0.03 8.30
N GLY A 472 -20.72 -0.04 8.58
CA GLY A 472 -21.43 1.06 9.20
C GLY A 472 -21.86 0.77 10.62
N VAL A 473 -22.01 1.82 11.42
CA VAL A 473 -22.72 1.76 12.70
C VAL A 473 -24.16 2.23 12.42
N PRO A 474 -25.19 1.39 12.60
CA PRO A 474 -26.56 1.79 12.31
C PRO A 474 -27.02 2.91 13.26
N TYR A 475 -28.01 3.71 12.84
CA TYR A 475 -28.48 4.87 13.60
C TYR A 475 -29.14 4.49 14.93
N ASP A 476 -29.71 3.29 15.04
CA ASP A 476 -30.33 2.73 16.24
C ASP A 476 -29.33 2.02 17.18
N ALA A 477 -28.03 2.03 16.82
CA ALA A 477 -26.99 1.43 17.64
C ALA A 477 -26.92 2.10 19.04
N ARG A 478 -26.89 1.26 20.08
CA ARG A 478 -26.87 1.72 21.48
C ARG A 478 -25.58 2.43 21.89
N ALA A 479 -24.50 2.20 21.16
CA ALA A 479 -23.17 2.72 21.47
C ALA A 479 -22.37 2.95 20.18
N SER A 480 -21.37 3.83 20.26
CA SER A 480 -20.37 4.01 19.19
C SER A 480 -19.50 2.76 19.02
N SER A 481 -18.95 2.60 17.83
CA SER A 481 -17.90 1.62 17.55
C SER A 481 -16.59 2.35 17.26
N TRP A 482 -15.50 1.62 17.05
CA TRP A 482 -14.20 2.20 16.76
C TRP A 482 -13.54 1.44 15.62
N ALA A 483 -13.07 2.18 14.62
CA ALA A 483 -12.25 1.65 13.55
C ALA A 483 -10.77 1.75 13.94
N SER A 484 -10.05 0.65 13.85
CA SER A 484 -8.61 0.54 14.04
C SER A 484 -7.95 0.15 12.72
N PHE A 485 -6.86 0.82 12.40
CA PHE A 485 -6.13 0.72 11.14
C PHE A 485 -4.72 0.18 11.41
N ASP A 486 -4.43 -1.07 11.01
CA ASP A 486 -3.15 -1.78 11.29
C ASP A 486 -2.74 -1.75 12.78
N GLY A 487 -3.71 -1.59 13.70
CA GLY A 487 -3.47 -1.47 15.14
C GLY A 487 -2.76 -0.18 15.59
N ARG A 488 -2.72 0.86 14.75
CA ARG A 488 -1.99 2.12 15.01
C ARG A 488 -2.89 3.31 15.24
N GLU A 489 -3.74 3.60 14.26
CA GLU A 489 -4.68 4.71 14.32
C GLU A 489 -6.05 4.18 14.68
N ARG A 490 -6.74 4.89 15.58
CA ARG A 490 -8.04 4.47 16.08
C ARG A 490 -9.01 5.63 16.05
N VAL A 491 -10.10 5.46 15.31
CA VAL A 491 -11.10 6.49 15.05
C VAL A 491 -12.45 6.01 15.54
N GLU A 492 -13.08 6.79 16.42
CA GLU A 492 -14.45 6.51 16.86
C GLU A 492 -15.42 6.65 15.67
N LEU A 493 -16.34 5.70 15.50
CA LEU A 493 -17.46 5.72 14.56
C LEU A 493 -18.75 5.92 15.34
N ARG A 494 -19.45 7.02 15.08
CA ARG A 494 -20.75 7.31 15.69
C ARG A 494 -21.88 6.63 14.90
N PRO A 495 -23.07 6.47 15.48
CA PRO A 495 -24.24 6.03 14.73
C PRO A 495 -24.43 6.85 13.44
N GLY A 496 -24.55 6.15 12.31
CA GLY A 496 -24.56 6.70 10.96
C GLY A 496 -23.19 6.78 10.27
N ASP A 497 -22.07 6.73 11.00
CA ASP A 497 -20.75 6.73 10.37
C ASP A 497 -20.42 5.33 9.83
N TYR A 498 -19.59 5.28 8.79
CA TYR A 498 -19.09 4.03 8.23
C TYR A 498 -17.66 4.12 7.71
N VAL A 499 -17.01 2.97 7.54
CA VAL A 499 -15.70 2.85 6.89
C VAL A 499 -15.88 2.19 5.54
N THR A 500 -15.37 2.82 4.47
CA THR A 500 -15.25 2.22 3.14
C THR A 500 -13.90 1.56 3.00
N ILE A 501 -13.87 0.31 2.53
CA ILE A 501 -12.68 -0.51 2.37
C ILE A 501 -12.62 -1.01 0.93
N SER A 502 -11.50 -0.78 0.27
CA SER A 502 -11.25 -1.25 -1.10
C SER A 502 -9.78 -1.64 -1.28
N ALA A 503 -9.47 -2.44 -2.30
CA ALA A 503 -8.10 -2.70 -2.67
C ALA A 503 -7.38 -1.40 -3.05
N SER A 504 -6.22 -1.18 -2.44
CA SER A 504 -5.39 -0.01 -2.72
C SER A 504 -4.67 -0.13 -4.06
N ARG A 505 -4.55 1.02 -4.73
CA ARG A 505 -3.68 1.19 -5.91
C ARG A 505 -2.19 1.08 -5.59
N TYR A 506 -1.82 1.22 -4.31
CA TYR A 506 -0.45 1.23 -3.86
C TYR A 506 -0.12 -0.05 -3.10
N PRO A 507 0.28 -1.14 -3.78
CA PRO A 507 0.69 -2.36 -3.12
C PRO A 507 2.00 -2.19 -2.35
N PHE A 508 2.20 -3.01 -1.32
CA PHE A 508 3.43 -3.02 -0.55
C PHE A 508 4.50 -3.87 -1.24
N ALA A 509 5.63 -3.26 -1.62
CA ALA A 509 6.71 -3.91 -2.36
C ALA A 509 7.72 -4.58 -1.42
N ASN A 510 7.57 -5.89 -1.19
CA ASN A 510 8.45 -6.65 -0.31
C ASN A 510 9.57 -7.34 -1.10
N VAL A 511 10.82 -7.16 -0.67
CA VAL A 511 11.98 -7.86 -1.24
C VAL A 511 11.99 -9.31 -0.76
N MET A 512 12.23 -10.22 -1.70
CA MET A 512 12.21 -11.66 -1.49
C MET A 512 13.62 -12.23 -1.42
N GLN A 513 13.82 -13.27 -0.61
CA GLN A 513 15.06 -14.04 -0.61
C GLN A 513 15.23 -14.78 -1.94
N ARG A 514 16.48 -15.10 -2.30
CA ARG A 514 16.77 -15.90 -3.49
C ARG A 514 16.29 -17.33 -3.25
N GLY A 515 15.29 -17.79 -4.01
CA GLY A 515 14.75 -19.14 -3.87
C GLY A 515 13.39 -19.31 -4.54
N ARG A 516 12.77 -20.49 -4.36
CA ARG A 516 11.42 -20.77 -4.89
C ARG A 516 10.37 -20.06 -4.03
N ARG A 517 9.68 -19.09 -4.64
CA ARG A 517 8.64 -18.22 -4.08
C ARG A 517 7.61 -18.93 -3.20
N SER A 518 7.24 -20.16 -3.55
CA SER A 518 6.24 -20.98 -2.86
C SER A 518 6.72 -21.59 -1.54
N GLU A 519 8.02 -21.82 -1.37
CA GLU A 519 8.56 -22.49 -0.19
C GLU A 519 8.58 -21.57 1.03
N ASP A 520 8.82 -20.27 0.82
CA ASP A 520 8.85 -19.26 1.89
C ASP A 520 7.61 -19.27 2.78
N TRP A 521 6.42 -19.29 2.17
CA TRP A 521 5.17 -19.23 2.91
C TRP A 521 4.91 -20.54 3.65
N VAL A 522 5.10 -21.69 2.98
CA VAL A 522 4.94 -23.02 3.59
C VAL A 522 5.92 -23.23 4.75
N ASN A 523 7.18 -22.84 4.57
CA ASN A 523 8.21 -22.90 5.60
C ASN A 523 7.88 -21.94 6.75
N SER A 524 7.32 -20.76 6.46
CA SER A 524 6.89 -19.81 7.49
C SER A 524 5.73 -20.35 8.33
N ILE A 525 4.68 -20.90 7.72
CA ILE A 525 3.56 -21.47 8.49
C ILE A 525 3.98 -22.70 9.29
N SER A 526 4.80 -23.58 8.71
CA SER A 526 5.27 -24.80 9.40
C SER A 526 6.24 -24.45 10.53
N GLY A 527 7.16 -23.52 10.32
CA GLY A 527 8.19 -23.15 11.29
C GLY A 527 7.68 -22.25 12.41
N LYS A 528 6.76 -21.31 12.12
CA LYS A 528 6.33 -20.27 13.08
C LYS A 528 5.04 -20.63 13.80
N LEU A 529 4.06 -21.17 13.10
CA LEU A 529 2.77 -21.56 13.68
C LEU A 529 2.75 -23.03 14.12
N GLY A 530 3.79 -23.81 13.80
CA GLY A 530 3.77 -25.26 14.01
C GLY A 530 2.61 -25.92 13.27
N TRP A 531 2.23 -25.37 12.11
CA TRP A 531 1.00 -25.74 11.43
C TRP A 531 0.99 -27.24 11.11
N ASN A 532 0.04 -27.95 11.73
CA ASN A 532 -0.17 -29.39 11.60
C ASN A 532 1.10 -30.25 11.85
N THR A 533 1.99 -29.82 12.74
CA THR A 533 3.14 -30.63 13.16
C THR A 533 2.64 -31.90 13.89
N ARG A 534 2.78 -33.06 13.24
CA ARG A 534 2.37 -34.37 13.78
C ARG A 534 3.57 -35.30 13.92
N GLN A 535 3.57 -36.13 14.95
CA GLN A 535 4.46 -37.28 15.00
C GLN A 535 4.08 -38.26 13.89
N ARG A 536 5.04 -38.64 13.03
CA ARG A 536 4.80 -39.68 12.04
C ARG A 536 4.45 -40.99 12.76
N GLN A 537 3.37 -41.63 12.31
CA GLN A 537 2.98 -42.93 12.81
C GLN A 537 4.12 -43.92 12.60
N LYS A 538 4.54 -44.62 13.66
CA LYS A 538 5.57 -45.65 13.58
C LYS A 538 5.05 -46.79 12.71
N GLN A 539 5.93 -47.35 11.88
CA GLN A 539 5.63 -48.59 11.17
C GLN A 539 5.37 -49.71 12.20
N TYR A 540 4.46 -50.62 11.86
CA TYR A 540 4.27 -51.84 12.64
C TYR A 540 5.58 -52.61 12.64
N LYS A 541 6.11 -52.90 13.83
CA LYS A 541 7.25 -53.81 13.96
C LYS A 541 6.71 -55.22 13.80
N GLU A 542 7.11 -55.92 12.75
CA GLU A 542 6.98 -57.37 12.72
C GLU A 542 7.87 -57.93 13.83
N TRP A 543 7.27 -58.65 14.77
CA TRP A 543 8.02 -59.36 15.79
C TRP A 543 8.70 -60.54 15.08
N SER A 544 10.02 -60.55 15.03
CA SER A 544 10.77 -61.73 14.61
C SER A 544 10.49 -62.84 15.63
N VAL A 545 9.72 -63.85 15.20
CA VAL A 545 9.39 -65.06 15.98
C VAL A 545 10.65 -65.85 16.30
#